data_AF-A0A3P7MXN6-F1
#
_entry.id   AF-A0A3P7MXN6-F1
#
_cell.length_a   1.000
_cell.length_b   1.000
_cell.length_c   1.000
_cell.angle_alpha   90.00
_cell.angle_beta   90.00
_cell.angle_gamma   90.00
#
_symmetry.space_group_name_H-M   'P 1'
#
loop_
_entity.id
_entity.type
_entity.pdbx_description
1 polymer ?
#
loop_
_entity_poly.entity_id
_entity_poly.type
_entity_poly.pdbx_seq_one_letter_code
_entity_poly.pdbx_strand_id
1 'polypeptide(L)'
;VTNICLESKLTPLYRENIVAQINKYRSDLVNGKLKNADGKLLPRGKNMLEMTWDCKLENSAQKWADQCAFRHSPENQRVGIGENIYTFRLSRSVEIFNTTASMIAVGSWGSQLSQSYKNNPSNT
;
A
#
# COMPACT_ATOMS: atom_id res chain seq x y z
N VAL A 1 -8.45 -6.64 20.72
CA VAL A 1 -9.75 -6.35 20.09
C VAL A 1 -9.65 -6.81 18.65
N THR A 2 -10.40 -7.83 18.25
CA THR A 2 -10.41 -8.30 16.86
C THR A 2 -11.02 -7.18 16.00
N ASN A 3 -10.22 -6.64 15.07
CA ASN A 3 -10.63 -5.56 14.18
C ASN A 3 -11.52 -6.17 13.07
N ILE A 4 -12.78 -6.43 13.40
CA ILE A 4 -13.76 -7.05 12.50
C ILE A 4 -14.36 -5.96 11.61
N CYS A 5 -14.12 -6.05 10.31
CA CYS A 5 -14.82 -5.22 9.32
C CYS A 5 -16.02 -5.98 8.77
N LEU A 6 -17.21 -5.38 8.86
CA LEU A 6 -18.46 -5.97 8.40
C LEU A 6 -18.47 -6.12 6.87
N GLU A 7 -19.06 -7.21 6.37
CA GLU A 7 -19.26 -7.51 4.93
C GLU A 7 -17.99 -7.50 4.08
N SER A 8 -16.84 -7.68 4.71
CA SER A 8 -15.58 -7.62 4.01
C SER A 8 -15.26 -8.89 3.21
N LYS A 9 -14.62 -8.69 2.06
CA LYS A 9 -14.00 -9.74 1.23
C LYS A 9 -12.56 -10.09 1.66
N LEU A 10 -12.01 -9.41 2.67
CA LEU A 10 -10.69 -9.66 3.26
C LEU A 10 -10.81 -10.33 4.63
N THR A 11 -9.94 -11.30 4.88
CA THR A 11 -9.83 -11.93 6.20
C THR A 11 -9.04 -11.02 7.17
N PRO A 12 -9.22 -11.16 8.50
CA PRO A 12 -8.45 -10.39 9.48
C PRO A 12 -6.94 -10.55 9.31
N LEU A 13 -6.46 -11.78 9.12
CA LEU A 13 -5.05 -12.08 8.87
C LEU A 13 -4.51 -11.35 7.63
N TYR A 14 -5.34 -11.22 6.58
CA TYR A 14 -4.94 -10.51 5.38
C TYR A 14 -4.72 -9.02 5.62
N ARG A 15 -5.60 -8.37 6.40
CA ARG A 15 -5.44 -6.97 6.81
C ARG A 15 -4.17 -6.76 7.63
N GLU A 16 -3.93 -7.64 8.60
CA GLU A 16 -2.75 -7.60 9.45
C GLU A 16 -1.47 -7.69 8.61
N ASN A 17 -1.42 -8.60 7.64
CA ASN A 17 -0.29 -8.73 6.73
C ASN A 17 -0.07 -7.49 5.86
N ILE A 18 -1.15 -6.85 5.36
CA ILE A 18 -1.03 -5.61 4.57
C ILE A 18 -0.45 -4.48 5.42
N VAL A 19 -1.01 -4.25 6.61
CA VAL A 19 -0.52 -3.19 7.51
C VAL A 19 0.92 -3.46 7.93
N ALA A 20 1.25 -4.70 8.29
CA ALA A 20 2.60 -5.09 8.67
C ALA A 20 3.60 -4.83 7.54
N GLN A 21 3.26 -5.15 6.30
CA GLN A 21 4.13 -4.92 5.15
C GLN A 21 4.34 -3.42 4.87
N ILE A 22 3.27 -2.61 4.96
CA ILE A 22 3.35 -1.16 4.80
C ILE A 22 4.21 -0.55 5.92
N ASN A 23 3.98 -0.92 7.17
CA ASN A 23 4.74 -0.40 8.32
C ASN A 23 6.19 -0.87 8.30
N LYS A 24 6.48 -2.09 7.84
CA LYS A 24 7.86 -2.56 7.59
C LYS A 24 8.56 -1.64 6.59
N TYR A 25 7.94 -1.35 5.45
CA TYR A 25 8.51 -0.46 4.45
C TYR A 25 8.74 0.96 5.01
N ARG A 26 7.77 1.52 5.73
CA ARG A 26 7.89 2.83 6.41
C ARG A 26 9.03 2.85 7.43
N SER A 27 9.18 1.76 8.19
CA SER A 27 10.27 1.59 9.16
C SER A 27 11.63 1.51 8.48
N ASP A 28 11.76 0.73 7.40
CA ASP A 28 13.01 0.61 6.65
C ASP A 28 13.39 1.94 5.98
N LEU A 29 12.41 2.71 5.50
CA LEU A 29 12.60 4.06 4.98
C LEU A 29 13.19 4.98 6.05
N VAL A 30 12.54 5.11 7.21
CA VAL A 30 13.01 6.04 8.26
C VAL A 30 14.29 5.59 8.95
N ASN A 31 14.64 4.30 8.88
CA ASN A 31 15.92 3.81 9.37
C ASN A 31 17.05 3.96 8.33
N GLY A 32 16.77 4.55 7.15
CA GLY A 32 17.75 4.81 6.12
C GLY A 32 18.28 3.54 5.44
N LYS A 33 17.43 2.52 5.30
CA LYS A 33 17.78 1.23 4.68
C LYS A 33 17.42 1.15 3.20
N LEU A 34 16.58 2.05 2.71
CA LEU A 34 16.11 2.06 1.33
C LEU A 34 16.95 3.00 0.47
N LYS A 35 17.09 2.63 -0.81
CA LYS A 35 17.85 3.40 -1.80
C LYS A 35 16.92 4.18 -2.72
N ASN A 36 17.37 5.35 -3.14
CA ASN A 36 16.76 6.14 -4.21
C ASN A 36 17.14 5.56 -5.60
N ALA A 37 16.68 6.17 -6.68
CA ALA A 37 16.96 5.73 -8.05
C ALA A 37 18.44 5.78 -8.46
N ASP A 38 19.25 6.62 -7.80
CA ASP A 38 20.71 6.69 -8.02
C ASP A 38 21.48 5.66 -7.19
N GLY A 39 20.78 4.77 -6.48
CA GLY A 39 21.38 3.75 -5.61
C GLY A 39 21.92 4.28 -4.28
N LYS A 40 21.65 5.54 -3.93
CA LYS A 40 22.07 6.15 -2.66
C LYS A 40 21.05 5.83 -1.56
N LEU A 41 21.54 5.50 -0.36
CA LEU A 41 20.67 5.35 0.81
C LEU A 41 20.01 6.70 1.14
N LEU A 42 18.72 6.65 1.46
CA LEU A 42 17.96 7.79 1.96
C LEU A 42 18.34 8.07 3.43
N PRO A 43 18.25 9.32 3.90
CA PRO A 43 18.58 9.67 5.26
C PRO A 43 17.56 9.09 6.24
N ARG A 44 17.97 9.06 7.51
CA ARG A 44 17.08 8.66 8.60
C ARG A 44 15.97 9.68 8.80
N GLY A 45 14.77 9.16 9.00
CA GLY A 45 13.55 9.86 9.30
C GLY A 45 13.27 9.95 10.80
N LYS A 46 12.38 10.86 11.19
CA LYS A 46 11.72 10.88 12.52
C LYS A 46 10.24 11.16 12.33
N ASN A 47 9.42 10.86 13.34
CA ASN A 47 7.97 11.15 13.36
C ASN A 47 7.16 10.52 12.20
N MET A 48 7.60 9.38 11.67
CA MET A 48 6.79 8.61 10.74
C MET A 48 5.72 7.84 11.50
N LEU A 49 4.45 8.18 11.24
CA LEU A 49 3.32 7.54 11.91
C LEU A 49 3.23 6.05 11.56
N GLU A 50 2.87 5.23 12.53
CA GLU A 50 2.51 3.84 12.31
C GLU A 50 1.09 3.77 11.72
N MET A 51 0.92 3.04 10.61
CA MET A 51 -0.38 2.86 10.00
C MET A 51 -1.21 1.84 10.78
N THR A 52 -2.51 2.08 10.86
CA THR A 52 -3.50 1.14 11.40
C THR A 52 -4.53 0.81 10.32
N TRP A 53 -5.27 -0.28 10.50
CA TRP A 53 -6.35 -0.64 9.60
C TRP A 53 -7.63 0.10 9.94
N ASP A 54 -8.28 0.69 8.93
CA ASP A 54 -9.58 1.35 9.04
C ASP A 54 -10.59 0.66 8.12
N CYS A 55 -11.66 0.10 8.72
CA CYS A 55 -12.70 -0.61 7.97
C CYS A 55 -13.50 0.29 7.01
N LYS A 56 -13.62 1.60 7.28
CA LYS A 56 -14.30 2.53 6.35
C LYS A 56 -13.46 2.72 5.09
N LEU A 57 -12.14 2.84 5.22
CA LEU A 57 -11.23 2.92 4.08
C LEU A 57 -11.26 1.63 3.25
N GLU A 58 -11.24 0.47 3.92
CA GLU A 58 -11.41 -0.83 3.26
C GLU A 58 -12.72 -0.89 2.47
N ASN A 59 -13.85 -0.51 3.09
CA ASN A 59 -15.15 -0.57 2.43
C ASN A 59 -15.23 0.35 1.22
N SER A 60 -14.66 1.56 1.27
CA SER A 60 -14.57 2.42 0.09
C SER A 60 -13.67 1.83 -1.00
N ALA A 61 -12.51 1.27 -0.63
CA ALA A 61 -11.59 0.66 -1.57
C ALA A 61 -12.19 -0.58 -2.23
N GLN A 62 -12.89 -1.43 -1.48
CA GLN A 62 -13.56 -2.62 -1.98
C GLN A 62 -14.68 -2.27 -2.97
N LYS A 63 -15.50 -1.26 -2.65
CA LYS A 63 -16.56 -0.78 -3.56
C LYS A 63 -15.99 -0.31 -4.90
N TRP A 64 -14.82 0.32 -4.89
CA TRP A 64 -14.15 0.74 -6.12
C TRP A 64 -13.49 -0.43 -6.86
N ALA A 65 -12.83 -1.34 -6.14
CA ALA A 65 -12.23 -2.54 -6.72
C ALA A 65 -13.27 -3.42 -7.43
N ASP A 66 -14.49 -3.49 -6.89
CA ASP A 66 -15.62 -4.23 -7.47
C ASP A 66 -16.08 -3.69 -8.85
N GLN A 67 -15.71 -2.45 -9.20
CA GLN A 67 -15.99 -1.89 -10.52
C GLN A 67 -15.07 -2.45 -11.61
N CYS A 68 -14.01 -3.18 -11.23
CA CYS A 68 -13.00 -3.74 -12.13
C CYS A 68 -12.39 -2.69 -13.09
N ALA A 69 -12.27 -1.44 -12.62
CA ALA A 69 -11.76 -0.31 -13.41
C ALA A 69 -10.36 0.08 -12.94
N PHE A 70 -9.36 -0.03 -13.83
CA PHE A 70 -8.00 0.44 -13.54
C PHE A 70 -7.88 1.95 -13.79
N ARG A 71 -8.52 2.73 -12.92
CA ARG A 71 -8.45 4.19 -12.85
C ARG A 71 -8.75 4.61 -11.41
N HIS A 72 -8.44 5.85 -11.06
CA HIS A 72 -8.78 6.37 -9.74
C HIS A 72 -10.29 6.52 -9.55
N SER A 73 -10.76 6.36 -8.31
CA SER A 73 -12.15 6.68 -7.97
C SER A 73 -12.41 8.19 -8.09
N PRO A 74 -13.66 8.59 -8.42
CA PRO A 74 -14.05 9.99 -8.48
C PRO A 74 -13.68 10.75 -7.19
N GLU A 75 -13.19 11.98 -7.32
CA GLU A 75 -12.66 12.75 -6.18
C GLU A 75 -13.69 12.95 -5.06
N ASN A 76 -14.96 13.12 -5.41
CA ASN A 76 -16.06 13.25 -4.45
C ASN A 76 -16.33 11.95 -3.65
N GLN A 77 -15.82 10.81 -4.09
CA GLN A 77 -15.89 9.53 -3.35
C GLN A 77 -14.68 9.29 -2.43
N ARG A 78 -13.63 10.13 -2.53
CA ARG A 78 -12.39 10.00 -1.76
C ARG A 78 -11.93 11.34 -1.16
N VAL A 79 -12.88 12.14 -0.70
CA VAL A 79 -12.61 13.44 -0.05
C VAL A 79 -11.75 13.22 1.20
N GLY A 80 -10.55 13.81 1.20
CA GLY A 80 -9.58 13.66 2.29
C GLY A 80 -8.87 12.30 2.34
N ILE A 81 -9.05 11.44 1.32
CA ILE A 81 -8.50 10.09 1.26
C ILE A 81 -7.54 9.96 0.06
N GLY A 82 -6.31 9.55 0.32
CA GLY A 82 -5.37 9.15 -0.73
C GLY A 82 -5.71 7.77 -1.30
N GLU A 83 -5.38 7.52 -2.57
CA GLU A 83 -5.69 6.27 -3.23
C GLU A 83 -4.50 5.76 -4.04
N ASN A 84 -4.11 4.51 -3.80
CA ASN A 84 -3.21 3.76 -4.67
C ASN A 84 -4.00 2.63 -5.34
N ILE A 85 -3.74 2.42 -6.62
CA ILE A 85 -4.35 1.34 -7.42
C ILE A 85 -3.28 0.43 -7.99
N TYR A 86 -3.59 -0.86 -8.09
CA TYR A 86 -2.74 -1.86 -8.71
C TYR A 86 -3.61 -2.91 -9.41
N THR A 87 -3.16 -3.35 -10.57
CA THR A 87 -3.76 -4.48 -11.29
C THR A 87 -2.65 -5.31 -11.91
N PHE A 88 -2.91 -6.59 -12.07
CA PHE A 88 -2.10 -7.46 -12.91
C PHE A 88 -3.03 -8.19 -13.86
N ARG A 89 -2.52 -8.55 -15.05
CA ARG A 89 -3.27 -9.32 -16.05
C ARG A 89 -2.56 -10.63 -16.26
N LEU A 90 -3.31 -11.72 -16.18
CA LEU A 90 -2.83 -13.07 -16.45
C LEU A 90 -3.73 -13.69 -17.50
N SER A 91 -3.17 -14.61 -18.28
CA SER A 91 -3.95 -15.46 -19.20
C SER A 91 -4.69 -16.60 -18.49
N ARG A 92 -4.52 -16.74 -17.18
CA ARG A 92 -5.03 -17.83 -16.33
C ARG A 92 -5.82 -17.25 -15.15
N SER A 93 -6.47 -18.12 -14.38
CA SER A 93 -7.13 -17.74 -13.13
C SER A 93 -6.18 -16.98 -12.19
N VAL A 94 -6.69 -15.87 -11.64
CA VAL A 94 -5.98 -15.02 -10.67
C VAL A 94 -6.13 -15.52 -9.22
N GLU A 95 -6.94 -16.56 -8.99
CA GLU A 95 -7.25 -17.06 -7.64
C GLU A 95 -6.02 -17.48 -6.84
N ILE A 96 -4.98 -17.97 -7.53
CA ILE A 96 -3.69 -18.32 -6.92
C ILE A 96 -3.00 -17.11 -6.23
N PHE A 97 -3.43 -15.89 -6.55
CA PHE A 97 -2.95 -14.64 -5.97
C PHE A 97 -3.92 -14.02 -4.97
N ASN A 98 -5.07 -14.63 -4.67
CA ASN A 98 -6.06 -14.04 -3.75
C ASN A 98 -5.46 -13.66 -2.39
N THR A 99 -4.47 -14.42 -1.92
CA THR A 99 -3.78 -14.19 -0.64
C THR A 99 -2.44 -13.46 -0.77
N THR A 100 -2.04 -13.03 -1.97
CA THR A 100 -0.75 -12.35 -2.19
C THR A 100 -0.85 -11.07 -3.02
N ALA A 101 -2.00 -10.81 -3.66
CA ALA A 101 -2.23 -9.65 -4.50
C ALA A 101 -1.86 -8.33 -3.84
N SER A 102 -2.29 -8.10 -2.59
CA SER A 102 -1.94 -6.87 -1.86
C SER A 102 -0.45 -6.77 -1.53
N MET A 103 0.25 -7.89 -1.28
CA MET A 103 1.70 -7.87 -1.06
C MET A 103 2.44 -7.47 -2.34
N ILE A 104 1.98 -7.99 -3.49
CA ILE A 104 2.50 -7.62 -4.81
C ILE A 104 2.25 -6.13 -5.08
N ALA A 105 1.05 -5.63 -4.79
CA ALA A 105 0.70 -4.22 -4.95
C ALA A 105 1.60 -3.31 -4.10
N VAL A 106 1.74 -3.61 -2.81
CA VAL A 106 2.61 -2.84 -1.88
C VAL A 106 4.07 -2.89 -2.35
N GLY A 107 4.56 -4.04 -2.80
CA GLY A 107 5.90 -4.17 -3.38
C GLY A 107 6.06 -3.32 -4.65
N SER A 108 5.07 -3.32 -5.53
CA SER A 108 5.07 -2.50 -6.76
C SER A 108 5.12 -1.01 -6.43
N TRP A 109 4.24 -0.51 -5.55
CA TRP A 109 4.25 0.90 -5.14
C TRP A 109 5.56 1.28 -4.43
N GLY A 110 6.06 0.43 -3.52
CA GLY A 110 7.32 0.66 -2.83
C GLY A 110 8.54 0.68 -3.77
N SER A 111 8.50 -0.08 -4.87
CA SER A 111 9.60 -0.11 -5.85
C SER A 111 9.78 1.20 -6.63
N GLN A 112 8.77 2.07 -6.66
CA GLN A 112 8.86 3.40 -7.28
C GLN A 112 10.00 4.23 -6.69
N LEU A 113 10.28 4.07 -5.39
CA LEU A 113 11.37 4.77 -4.72
C LEU A 113 12.74 4.51 -5.37
N SER A 114 13.05 3.25 -5.63
CA SER A 114 14.33 2.87 -6.24
C SER A 114 14.31 2.92 -7.77
N GLN A 115 13.16 3.13 -8.40
CA GLN A 115 13.03 3.21 -9.86
C GLN A 115 13.02 4.66 -10.38
N SER A 116 12.37 5.58 -9.68
CA SER A 116 12.11 6.94 -10.22
C SER A 116 12.43 8.07 -9.26
N TYR A 117 12.47 7.85 -7.95
CA TYR A 117 12.74 8.92 -6.98
C TYR A 117 14.24 9.23 -6.89
N LYS A 118 14.67 10.35 -7.48
CA LYS A 118 16.09 10.77 -7.49
C LYS A 118 16.49 11.62 -6.29
N ASN A 119 15.53 12.27 -5.63
CA ASN A 119 15.84 13.22 -4.57
C ASN A 119 16.41 12.50 -3.34
N ASN A 120 17.23 13.22 -2.59
CA ASN A 120 17.76 12.74 -1.32
C ASN A 120 17.78 13.90 -0.30
N PRO A 121 16.59 14.42 0.09
CA PRO A 121 16.49 15.62 0.89
C PRO A 121 17.06 15.39 2.29
N SER A 122 17.89 16.31 2.78
CA SER A 122 18.38 16.28 4.15
C SER A 122 17.21 16.37 5.14
N ASN A 123 17.27 15.60 6.22
CA ASN A 123 16.27 15.62 7.29
C ASN A 123 16.75 16.40 8.53
N THR A 124 17.61 17.40 8.27
CA THR A 124 18.15 18.37 9.25
C THR A 124 17.06 19.27 9.79
#